data_AF-A0A2D8HY67-F1
#
_entry.id   AF-A0A2D8HY67-F1
#
_cell.length_a   1.000
_cell.length_b   1.000
_cell.length_c   1.000
_cell.angle_alpha   90.00
_cell.angle_beta   90.00
_cell.angle_gamma   90.00
#
_symmetry.space_group_name_H-M   'P 1'
#
loop_
_entity.id
_entity.type
_entity.pdbx_description
1 polymer ?
#
loop_
_entity_poly.entity_id
_entity_poly.type
_entity_poly.pdbx_seq_one_letter_code
_entity_poly.pdbx_strand_id
1 'polypeptide(L)' 'MSEKTEKLNVLQDILINEFIERIQSGAATPSDLNAARQLLKDNGVHAQVTNDNPLGNLVEMLPFRDDSEHVVLAANERL' A
#
# COMPACT_ATOMS: atom_id res chain seq x y z
N MET A 1 -30.22 -1.51 6.39
CA MET A 1 -29.02 -1.30 7.23
C MET A 1 -29.46 -0.90 8.63
N SER A 2 -28.70 -1.23 9.67
CA SER A 2 -28.99 -0.78 11.05
C SER A 2 -28.60 0.70 11.21
N GLU A 3 -29.32 1.46 12.05
CA GLU A 3 -28.98 2.85 12.43
C GLU A 3 -27.50 3.00 12.83
N LYS A 4 -26.95 1.99 13.51
CA LYS A 4 -25.53 1.96 13.90
C LYS A 4 -24.60 1.98 12.68
N THR A 5 -24.92 1.24 11.63
CA THR A 5 -24.11 1.17 10.41
C THR A 5 -24.09 2.51 9.69
N GLU A 6 -25.24 3.19 9.62
CA GLU A 6 -25.34 4.50 8.99
C GLU A 6 -24.49 5.55 9.73
N LYS A 7 -24.55 5.58 11.06
CA LYS A 7 -23.70 6.47 11.88
C LYS A 7 -22.21 6.21 11.68
N LEU A 8 -21.80 4.96 11.54
CA LEU A 8 -20.41 4.59 11.29
C LEU A 8 -19.93 5.07 9.91
N ASN A 9 -20.75 4.93 8.87
CA ASN A 9 -20.42 5.41 7.53
C ASN A 9 -20.27 6.94 7.51
N VAL A 10 -21.21 7.66 8.13
CA VAL A 10 -21.14 9.12 8.22
C VAL A 10 -19.87 9.57 8.97
N LEU A 11 -19.52 8.88 10.06
CA LEU A 11 -18.29 9.17 10.80
C LEU A 11 -17.05 8.93 9.93
N GLN A 12 -17.04 7.84 9.15
CA GLN A 12 -15.94 7.53 8.24
C GLN A 12 -15.79 8.60 7.16
N ASP A 13 -16.88 9.07 6.55
CA ASP A 13 -16.87 10.12 5.53
C ASP A 13 -16.29 11.43 6.08
N ILE A 14 -16.73 11.85 7.27
CA ILE A 14 -16.23 13.07 7.93
C ILE A 14 -14.73 12.95 8.20
N LEU A 15 -14.26 11.81 8.73
CA LEU A 15 -12.84 11.59 9.01
C LEU A 15 -11.98 11.62 7.74
N ILE A 16 -12.45 10.99 6.65
CA ILE A 16 -11.73 10.99 5.38
C ILE A 16 -11.62 12.41 4.83
N ASN A 17 -12.71 13.19 4.86
CA ASN A 17 -12.71 14.56 4.39
C ASN A 17 -11.76 15.46 5.19
N GLU A 18 -11.74 15.35 6.52
CA GLU A 18 -10.81 16.09 7.39
C GLU A 18 -9.35 15.77 7.05
N PHE A 19 -9.01 14.50 6.84
CA PHE A 19 -7.66 14.12 6.42
C PHE A 19 -7.30 14.73 5.06
N ILE A 20 -8.22 14.69 4.08
CA ILE A 20 -7.99 15.28 2.76
C ILE A 20 -7.72 16.78 2.87
N GLU A 21 -8.57 17.53 3.57
CA GLU A 21 -8.43 18.98 3.73
C GLU A 21 -7.10 19.35 4.41
N ARG A 22 -6.72 18.66 5.48
CA ARG A 22 -5.45 18.91 6.19
C ARG A 22 -4.22 18.59 5.34
N ILE A 23 -4.26 17.47 4.62
CA ILE A 23 -3.14 17.05 3.77
C ILE A 23 -2.98 18.00 2.60
N GLN A 24 -4.06 18.38 1.93
CA GLN A 24 -4.03 19.31 0.80
C GLN A 24 -3.62 20.73 1.21
N SER A 25 -4.04 21.20 2.38
CA SER A 25 -3.65 22.50 2.92
C SER A 25 -2.21 22.57 3.42
N GLY A 26 -1.54 21.41 3.58
CA GLY A 26 -0.20 21.33 4.17
C GLY A 26 -0.16 21.53 5.69
N ALA A 27 -1.32 21.59 6.34
CA ALA A 27 -1.44 21.71 7.79
C ALA A 27 -1.36 20.36 8.52
N ALA A 28 -1.36 19.24 7.77
CA ALA A 28 -1.27 17.90 8.34
C ALA A 28 0.05 17.68 9.10
N THR A 29 -0.06 17.27 10.35
CA THR A 29 1.09 16.85 11.16
C THR A 29 1.56 15.45 10.77
N PRO A 30 2.78 15.04 11.15
CA PRO A 30 3.23 13.65 10.98
C PRO A 30 2.29 12.62 11.62
N SER A 31 1.62 12.99 12.71
CA SER A 31 0.61 12.16 13.36
C SER A 31 -0.62 11.97 12.48
N ASP A 32 -1.12 13.05 11.86
CA ASP A 32 -2.27 13.00 10.96
C ASP A 32 -1.98 12.12 9.73
N LEU A 33 -0.79 12.27 9.15
CA LEU A 33 -0.34 11.45 8.01
C LEU A 33 -0.26 9.96 8.35
N ASN A 34 0.25 9.64 9.54
CA ASN A 34 0.34 8.24 9.97
C ASN A 34 -1.04 7.64 10.26
N ALA A 35 -1.95 8.43 10.84
CA ALA A 35 -3.34 8.04 11.08
C ALA A 35 -4.09 7.81 9.75
N ALA A 36 -3.95 8.70 8.77
CA ALA A 36 -4.53 8.54 7.44
C ALA A 36 -3.99 7.29 6.73
N ARG A 37 -2.66 7.06 6.77
CA ARG A 37 -2.03 5.84 6.23
C ARG A 37 -2.59 4.58 6.90
N GLN A 38 -2.81 4.61 8.22
CA GLN A 38 -3.34 3.48 8.96
C GLN A 38 -4.82 3.23 8.63
N LEU A 39 -5.64 4.28 8.51
CA LEU A 39 -7.04 4.18 8.08
C LEU A 39 -7.15 3.51 6.70
N LEU A 40 -6.31 3.92 5.74
CA LEU A 40 -6.26 3.30 4.42
C LEU A 40 -5.88 1.82 4.51
N LYS A 41 -4.83 1.51 5.29
CA LYS A 41 -4.37 0.13 5.50
C LYS A 41 -5.46 -0.76 6.10
N ASP A 42 -6.13 -0.29 7.14
CA ASP A 42 -7.15 -1.07 7.87
C ASP A 42 -8.40 -1.32 7.00
N ASN A 43 -8.63 -0.47 5.99
CA ASN A 43 -9.69 -0.64 4.99
C ASN A 43 -9.21 -1.33 3.69
N GLY A 44 -8.02 -1.95 3.70
CA GLY A 44 -7.49 -2.71 2.56
C GLY A 44 -7.02 -1.85 1.38
N VAL A 45 -6.93 -0.53 1.55
CA VAL A 45 -6.35 0.36 0.54
C VAL A 45 -4.83 0.36 0.73
N HIS A 46 -4.16 -0.34 -0.18
CA HIS A 46 -2.70 -0.47 -0.18
C HIS A 46 -2.12 0.06 -1.48
N ALA A 47 -0.95 0.70 -1.39
CA ALA A 47 -0.09 0.91 -2.53
C ALA A 47 0.53 -0.45 -2.92
N GLN A 48 -0.19 -1.23 -3.71
CA GLN A 48 0.36 -2.47 -4.26
C GLN A 48 1.40 -2.08 -5.31
N VAL A 49 2.59 -2.67 -5.24
CA VAL A 49 3.56 -2.58 -6.34
C VAL A 49 2.89 -3.28 -7.52
N THR A 50 2.40 -2.50 -8.49
CA THR A 50 1.85 -3.05 -9.71
C THR A 50 2.95 -3.81 -10.43
N ASN A 51 2.72 -5.08 -10.75
CA ASN A 51 3.67 -5.92 -11.47
C ASN A 51 4.01 -5.39 -12.88
N ASP A 52 3.30 -4.36 -13.36
CA ASP A 52 3.68 -3.55 -14.53
C ASP A 52 4.86 -2.62 -14.19
N ASN A 53 5.97 -3.20 -13.72
CA ASN A 53 7.24 -2.52 -13.73
C ASN A 53 7.89 -2.78 -15.11
N PRO A 54 8.19 -1.75 -15.91
CA PRO A 54 8.91 -1.91 -17.18
C PRO A 54 10.22 -2.69 -17.04
N LEU A 55 10.83 -2.70 -15.85
CA LEU A 55 12.01 -3.49 -15.53
C LEU A 55 11.71 -5.00 -15.44
N GLY A 56 10.52 -5.40 -15.00
CA GLY A 56 10.07 -6.80 -15.00
C GLY A 56 9.98 -7.37 -16.41
N ASN A 57 9.45 -6.58 -17.35
CA ASN A 57 9.38 -6.95 -18.77
C ASN A 57 10.77 -7.17 -19.38
N LEU A 58 11.77 -6.39 -18.96
CA LEU A 58 13.15 -6.58 -19.40
C LEU A 58 13.72 -7.89 -18.87
N VAL A 59 13.47 -8.24 -17.60
CA VAL A 59 13.92 -9.52 -17.01
C VAL A 59 13.31 -10.72 -17.73
N GLU A 60 12.05 -10.64 -18.16
CA GLU A 60 11.41 -11.72 -18.94
C GLU A 60 11.94 -11.86 -20.37
N MET A 61 12.47 -10.78 -20.97
CA MET A 61 13.11 -10.82 -22.28
C MET A 61 14.55 -11.35 -22.25
N LEU A 62 15.13 -11.53 -21.06
CA LEU A 62 16.49 -12.03 -20.95
C LEU A 62 16.53 -13.54 -21.25
N PRO A 63 17.38 -14.01 -22.18
CA PRO A 63 17.50 -15.41 -22.57
C PRO A 63 18.30 -16.24 -21.54
N PHE A 64 18.04 -16.05 -20.25
CA PHE A 64 18.71 -16.75 -19.14
C PHE A 64 17.81 -17.78 -18.46
N ARG A 65 16.57 -17.96 -18.91
CA ARG A 65 15.72 -19.08 -18.49
C ARG A 65 16.16 -20.34 -19.21
N ASP A 66 17.30 -20.87 -18.79
CA ASP A 66 17.62 -22.28 -18.97
C ASP A 66 16.91 -23.04 -17.84
N ASP A 67 16.25 -24.16 -18.14
CA ASP A 67 15.41 -24.94 -17.20
C ASP A 67 16.24 -25.65 -16.09
N SER A 68 17.46 -25.17 -15.84
CA SER A 68 18.50 -25.83 -15.05
C SER A 68 19.20 -24.94 -14.03
N GLU A 69 18.61 -23.82 -13.58
CA GLU A 69 19.18 -23.05 -12.47
C GLU A 69 18.50 -23.36 -11.13
N HIS A 70 19.17 -24.22 -10.35
CA HIS A 70 19.03 -24.26 -8.90
C HIS A 70 19.25 -22.83 -8.35
N VAL A 71 18.18 -22.17 -7.93
CA VAL A 71 18.28 -20.96 -7.12
C VAL A 71 18.91 -21.37 -5.79
N VAL A 72 20.22 -21.20 -5.69
CA VAL A 72 20.95 -21.37 -4.45
C VAL A 72 20.42 -20.31 -3.49
N LEU A 73 19.74 -20.77 -2.44
CA LEU A 73 19.42 -20.02 -1.23
C LEU A 73 20.72 -19.43 -0.65
N ALA A 74 21.13 -18.27 -1.12
CA ALA A 74 22.32 -17.58 -0.66
C ALA A 74 21.99 -16.16 -0.22
N ALA A 75 21.16 -16.04 0.82
CA ALA A 75 21.06 -14.80 1.58
C ALA A 75 20.46 -14.94 3.00
N ASN A 76 20.61 -16.07 3.69
CA ASN A 76 20.23 -16.16 5.11
C ASN A 76 21.06 -17.15 5.93
N GLU A 77 22.38 -17.16 5.76
CA GLU A 77 23.30 -17.64 6.80
C GLU A 77 24.59 -16.83 6.76
N ARG A 78 24.72 -15.87 7.68
CA ARG A 78 25.94 -15.47 8.42
C ARG A 78 25.75 -14.09 9.06
N LEU A 79 25.25 -14.06 10.30
CA LEU A 79 26.03 -13.96 11.54
C LEU A 79 25.10 -13.83 12.75
#